data_AF-A0A8T0D6K4-F1
#
_entry.id   AF-A0A8T0D6K4-F1
#
_cell.length_a   1.000
_cell.length_b   1.000
_cell.length_c   1.000
_cell.angle_alpha   90.00
_cell.angle_beta   90.00
_cell.angle_gamma   90.00
#
_symmetry.space_group_name_H-M   'P 1'
#
loop_
_entity.id
_entity.type
_entity.pdbx_description
1 polymer ?
#
loop_
_entity_poly.entity_id
_entity_poly.type
_entity_poly.pdbx_seq_one_letter_code
_entity_poly.pdbx_strand_id
1 'polypeptide(L)'
;MSASFSAVQFLEGCPQCPHGPMLAKSFNPVRFVCTAFRRKGDCARDAQSYRELLSTQSSLVELQSVEPEKRAYCFDCDHLFVSSNSDKRHASHQVSLGITDQLLRMPSFLLRPMANSHSHSQYFFSLDTLNHLYSIIHQLGIQFVICVGTPRLHEFVQLQRSCRQQSMNSYLLDMDFRLRLFKQWFYNPNQFSRYNMINGFFFTHDDRNRFESFCNGPGQTYENCLVFCDPPFAAPMVFVLENLSKIGSYLLPGNVGNKTSQTETRPFCRTMLVLPHFFDRKLARLNPTFSLLDYKVFKL
;
A
#
# COMPACT_ATOMS: atom_id res chain seq x y z
N MET A 1 -23.30 -20.60 -23.89
CA MET A 1 -23.92 -19.51 -23.11
C MET A 1 -22.81 -18.72 -22.43
N SER A 2 -22.39 -17.63 -23.06
CA SER A 2 -21.31 -16.75 -22.62
C SER A 2 -21.80 -15.92 -21.43
N ALA A 3 -21.19 -16.12 -20.26
CA ALA A 3 -21.36 -15.18 -19.16
C ALA A 3 -20.77 -13.84 -19.62
N SER A 4 -21.63 -12.85 -19.85
CA SER A 4 -21.23 -11.48 -20.13
C SER A 4 -20.55 -10.92 -18.88
N PHE A 5 -19.23 -11.10 -18.79
CA PHE A 5 -18.42 -10.19 -18.00
C PHE A 5 -18.67 -8.80 -18.59
N SER A 6 -19.24 -7.89 -17.79
CA SER A 6 -19.18 -6.46 -18.11
C SER A 6 -17.72 -6.16 -18.45
N ALA A 7 -17.41 -5.90 -19.71
CA ALA A 7 -16.04 -5.70 -20.14
C ALA A 7 -15.52 -4.43 -19.47
N VAL A 8 -14.53 -4.59 -18.61
CA VAL A 8 -13.86 -3.49 -17.92
C VAL A 8 -12.41 -3.54 -18.37
N GLN A 9 -11.93 -2.47 -18.98
CA GLN A 9 -10.61 -2.43 -19.63
C GLN A 9 -10.00 -1.03 -19.53
N PHE A 10 -8.68 -0.96 -19.52
CA PHE A 10 -7.97 0.29 -19.75
C PHE A 10 -7.93 0.55 -21.26
N LEU A 11 -8.42 1.71 -21.69
CA LEU A 11 -8.36 2.15 -23.08
C LEU A 11 -7.17 3.09 -23.27
N GLU A 12 -6.56 3.05 -24.46
CA GLU A 12 -5.56 4.05 -24.83
C GLU A 12 -6.16 5.46 -24.78
N GLY A 13 -5.39 6.42 -24.25
CA GLY A 13 -5.86 7.80 -24.07
C GLY A 13 -6.99 7.95 -23.05
N CYS A 14 -7.22 6.98 -22.16
CA CYS A 14 -8.25 7.11 -21.13
C CYS A 14 -8.01 8.35 -20.25
N PRO A 15 -9.10 9.04 -19.82
CA PRO A 15 -9.00 10.18 -18.92
C PRO A 15 -8.23 9.85 -17.64
N GLN A 16 -7.55 10.84 -17.10
CA GLN A 16 -6.84 10.74 -15.82
C GLN A 16 -7.72 11.30 -14.70
N CYS A 17 -7.59 10.72 -13.51
CA CYS A 17 -8.07 11.30 -12.27
C CYS A 17 -6.88 11.50 -11.31
N PRO A 18 -7.06 12.12 -10.13
CA PRO A 18 -5.99 12.24 -9.13
C PRO A 18 -5.35 10.91 -8.69
N HIS A 19 -5.98 9.77 -8.98
CA HIS A 19 -5.49 8.41 -8.67
C HIS A 19 -4.95 7.66 -9.90
N GLY A 20 -4.64 8.38 -10.98
CA GLY A 20 -4.08 7.85 -12.21
C GLY A 20 -5.12 7.53 -13.30
N PRO A 21 -4.77 6.67 -14.27
CA PRO A 21 -5.61 6.34 -15.41
C PRO A 21 -6.96 5.77 -14.95
N MET A 22 -8.05 6.29 -15.53
CA MET A 22 -9.40 5.85 -15.24
C MET A 22 -9.75 4.59 -16.03
N LEU A 23 -10.66 3.80 -15.46
CA LEU A 23 -11.07 2.52 -16.02
C LEU A 23 -12.35 2.69 -16.84
N ALA A 24 -12.35 2.20 -18.08
CA ALA A 24 -13.53 2.21 -18.92
C ALA A 24 -14.48 1.07 -18.52
N LYS A 25 -15.75 1.40 -18.33
CA LYS A 25 -16.82 0.43 -18.18
C LYS A 25 -17.67 0.44 -19.45
N SER A 26 -17.78 -0.72 -20.09
CA SER A 26 -18.57 -0.93 -21.31
C SER A 26 -20.07 -0.80 -21.04
N PHE A 27 -20.52 0.45 -20.92
CA PHE A 27 -21.90 0.88 -21.05
C PHE A 27 -22.07 1.60 -22.38
N ASN A 28 -23.30 1.75 -22.87
CA ASN A 28 -23.60 2.67 -23.97
C ASN A 28 -24.35 3.88 -23.40
N PRO A 29 -23.73 5.07 -23.25
CA PRO A 29 -22.35 5.43 -23.62
C PRO A 29 -21.29 4.91 -22.63
N VAL A 30 -20.03 4.80 -23.08
CA VAL A 30 -18.89 4.35 -22.26
C VAL A 30 -18.70 5.31 -21.10
N ARG A 31 -18.52 4.76 -19.88
CA ARG A 31 -18.28 5.56 -18.67
C ARG A 31 -16.90 5.27 -18.12
N PHE A 32 -16.15 6.31 -17.80
CA PHE A 32 -14.88 6.21 -17.12
C PHE A 32 -15.08 6.36 -15.61
N VAL A 33 -14.44 5.49 -14.83
CA VAL A 33 -14.51 5.53 -13.38
C VAL A 33 -13.12 5.52 -12.75
N CYS A 34 -13.00 6.14 -11.57
CA CYS A 34 -11.80 6.03 -10.76
C CYS A 34 -11.55 4.55 -10.39
N THR A 35 -10.29 4.13 -10.42
CA THR A 35 -9.87 2.76 -10.07
C THR A 35 -9.81 2.55 -8.56
N ALA A 36 -9.51 3.59 -7.81
CA ALA A 36 -9.41 3.59 -6.36
C ALA A 36 -10.78 3.73 -5.67
N PHE A 37 -11.65 4.58 -6.20
CA PHE A 37 -12.91 4.98 -5.55
C PHE A 37 -14.12 4.68 -6.41
N ARG A 38 -15.10 4.00 -5.81
CA ARG A 38 -16.33 3.61 -6.51
C ARG A 38 -17.43 4.68 -6.46
N ARG A 39 -17.57 5.41 -5.35
CA ARG A 39 -18.66 6.38 -5.19
C ARG A 39 -18.26 7.72 -5.81
N LYS A 40 -19.26 8.38 -6.39
CA LYS A 40 -19.10 9.72 -6.94
C LYS A 40 -18.67 10.69 -5.82
N GLY A 41 -17.66 11.50 -6.09
CA GLY A 41 -17.14 12.49 -5.14
C GLY A 41 -16.05 11.98 -4.20
N ASP A 42 -15.95 10.68 -3.91
CA ASP A 42 -14.89 10.14 -3.02
C ASP A 42 -13.49 10.45 -3.56
N CYS A 43 -13.29 10.26 -4.87
CA CYS A 43 -12.03 10.57 -5.54
C CYS A 43 -11.63 12.04 -5.37
N ALA A 44 -12.58 12.97 -5.50
CA ALA A 44 -12.32 14.39 -5.33
C ALA A 44 -12.06 14.76 -3.86
N ARG A 45 -12.81 14.15 -2.92
CA ARG A 45 -12.61 14.32 -1.48
C ARG A 45 -11.24 13.85 -1.03
N ASP A 46 -10.82 12.65 -1.43
CA ASP A 46 -9.49 12.11 -1.12
C ASP A 46 -8.36 13.03 -1.64
N ALA A 47 -8.51 13.52 -2.87
CA ALA A 47 -7.56 14.46 -3.46
C ALA A 47 -7.54 15.82 -2.76
N GLN A 48 -8.66 16.25 -2.18
CA GLN A 48 -8.72 17.46 -1.37
C GLN A 48 -8.09 17.24 0.02
N SER A 49 -8.43 16.16 0.71
CA SER A 49 -7.83 15.81 1.99
C SER A 49 -6.31 15.65 1.89
N TYR A 50 -5.80 15.09 0.78
CA TYR A 50 -4.36 15.03 0.54
C TYR A 50 -3.73 16.42 0.40
N ARG A 51 -4.38 17.37 -0.29
CA ARG A 51 -3.88 18.75 -0.43
C ARG A 51 -3.90 19.50 0.90
N GLU A 52 -4.96 19.35 1.67
CA GLU A 52 -5.08 19.93 3.01
C GLU A 52 -3.98 19.37 3.92
N LEU A 53 -3.72 18.06 3.87
CA LEU A 53 -2.67 17.42 4.63
C LEU A 53 -1.26 17.93 4.26
N LEU A 54 -1.00 18.19 2.97
CA LEU A 54 0.26 18.80 2.53
C LEU A 54 0.44 20.23 3.05
N SER A 55 -0.64 20.98 3.22
CA SER A 55 -0.58 22.35 3.74
C SER A 55 -0.17 22.43 5.21
N THR A 56 -0.30 21.32 5.95
CA THR A 56 0.04 21.25 7.38
C THR A 56 1.45 20.74 7.66
N GLN A 57 2.35 20.69 6.66
CA GLN A 57 3.70 20.14 6.84
C GLN A 57 4.56 20.86 7.89
N SER A 58 4.35 22.16 8.09
CA SER A 58 5.12 22.96 9.05
C SER A 58 4.91 22.51 10.51
N SER A 59 3.75 21.97 10.87
CA SER A 59 3.48 21.50 12.24
C SER A 59 4.21 20.19 12.57
N LEU A 60 4.67 19.44 11.56
CA LEU A 60 5.36 18.16 11.76
C LEU A 60 6.82 18.33 12.22
N VAL A 61 7.47 19.43 11.83
CA VAL A 61 8.81 19.79 12.33
C VAL A 61 8.76 20.08 13.82
N GLU A 62 7.74 20.83 14.27
CA GLU A 62 7.53 21.14 15.68
C GLU A 62 7.25 19.87 16.50
N LEU A 63 6.50 18.92 15.94
CA LEU A 63 6.22 17.65 16.61
C LEU A 63 7.46 16.81 16.93
N GLN A 64 8.52 16.91 16.12
CA GLN A 64 9.76 16.17 16.38
C GLN A 64 10.52 16.72 17.59
N SER A 65 10.44 18.02 17.86
CA SER A 65 11.17 18.68 18.95
C SER A 65 10.42 18.67 20.29
N VAL A 66 9.14 18.35 20.26
CA VAL A 66 8.27 18.35 21.44
C VAL A 66 8.25 16.96 22.10
N GLU A 67 8.11 16.92 23.43
CA GLU A 67 7.99 15.70 24.23
C GLU A 67 6.76 14.85 23.85
N PRO A 68 6.85 13.51 23.87
CA PRO A 68 5.75 12.60 23.48
C PRO A 68 4.40 12.92 24.14
N GLU A 69 4.39 13.33 25.40
CA GLU A 69 3.19 13.63 26.21
C GLU A 69 2.37 14.77 25.62
N LYS A 70 3.03 15.70 24.93
CA LYS A 70 2.41 16.86 24.29
C LYS A 70 2.05 16.57 22.82
N ARG A 71 2.39 15.41 22.27
CA ARG A 71 2.02 15.04 20.91
C ARG A 71 0.64 14.42 20.90
N ALA A 72 -0.17 14.82 19.93
CA ALA A 72 -1.54 14.38 19.80
C ALA A 72 -1.88 13.99 18.36
N TYR A 73 -2.81 13.05 18.21
CA TYR A 73 -3.40 12.69 16.93
C TYR A 73 -4.91 12.79 17.01
N CYS A 74 -5.51 13.60 16.14
CA CYS A 74 -6.96 13.74 16.01
C CYS A 74 -7.48 12.75 14.98
N PHE A 75 -8.36 11.84 15.39
CA PHE A 75 -8.95 10.83 14.52
C PHE A 75 -10.00 11.38 13.56
N ASP A 76 -10.66 12.49 13.91
CA ASP A 76 -11.69 13.09 13.07
C ASP A 76 -11.08 13.98 11.97
N CYS A 77 -9.89 14.51 12.22
CA CYS A 77 -9.16 15.37 11.27
C CYS A 77 -8.04 14.63 10.52
N ASP A 78 -7.76 13.36 10.89
CA ASP A 78 -6.59 12.60 10.45
C ASP A 78 -5.26 13.38 10.58
N HIS A 79 -5.09 14.15 11.66
CA HIS A 79 -4.01 15.13 11.80
C HIS A 79 -3.21 14.98 13.10
N LEU A 80 -1.88 15.01 13.00
CA LEU A 80 -0.95 15.12 14.13
C LEU A 80 -0.76 16.59 14.51
N PHE A 81 -0.82 16.91 15.80
CA PHE A 81 -0.64 18.26 16.31
C PHE A 81 -0.01 18.27 17.71
N VAL A 82 0.55 19.41 18.11
CA VAL A 82 1.03 19.62 19.48
C VAL A 82 -0.15 20.02 20.36
N SER A 83 -0.45 19.19 21.36
CA SER A 83 -1.46 19.45 22.37
C SER A 83 -1.00 20.58 23.28
N SER A 84 -1.76 21.67 23.26
CA SER A 84 -1.64 22.78 24.20
C SER A 84 -2.98 23.02 24.88
N ASN A 85 -2.98 23.52 26.12
CA ASN A 85 -4.20 23.77 26.88
C ASN A 85 -5.14 24.81 26.22
N SER A 86 -4.67 25.52 25.19
CA SER A 86 -5.41 26.57 24.48
C SER A 86 -6.03 26.12 23.14
N ASP A 87 -5.71 24.94 22.60
CA ASP A 87 -6.24 24.51 21.29
C ASP A 87 -7.66 23.96 21.41
N LYS A 88 -8.64 24.85 21.29
CA LYS A 88 -10.07 24.51 21.34
C LYS A 88 -10.57 23.78 20.10
N ARG A 89 -9.81 23.73 19.00
CA ARG A 89 -10.27 23.16 17.72
C ARG A 89 -10.54 21.66 17.81
N HIS A 90 -9.83 20.97 18.70
CA HIS A 90 -9.94 19.52 18.91
C HIS A 90 -10.70 19.14 20.18
N ALA A 91 -11.31 20.11 20.89
CA ALA A 91 -11.92 19.87 22.20
C ALA A 91 -13.11 18.88 22.16
N SER A 92 -13.80 18.78 21.03
CA SER A 92 -14.93 17.85 20.83
C SER A 92 -14.57 16.64 19.96
N HIS A 93 -13.32 16.54 19.52
CA HIS A 93 -12.86 15.48 18.64
C HIS A 93 -12.29 14.31 19.43
N GLN A 94 -12.26 13.15 18.80
CA GLN A 94 -11.56 12.00 19.34
C GLN A 94 -10.06 12.15 19.10
N VAL A 95 -9.29 12.16 20.18
CA VAL A 95 -7.85 12.42 20.15
C VAL A 95 -7.11 11.32 20.92
N SER A 96 -5.94 10.93 20.41
CA SER A 96 -4.94 10.17 21.16
C SER A 96 -3.80 11.10 21.58
N LEU A 97 -3.45 11.10 22.86
CA LEU A 97 -2.34 11.87 23.43
C LEU A 97 -1.14 10.94 23.68
N GLY A 98 0.04 11.50 23.96
CA GLY A 98 1.20 10.71 24.37
C GLY A 98 1.83 9.91 23.22
N ILE A 99 1.92 10.49 22.03
CA ILE A 99 2.39 9.76 20.84
C ILE A 99 3.92 9.61 20.87
N THR A 100 4.39 8.38 21.12
CA THR A 100 5.82 8.07 21.17
C THR A 100 6.49 8.05 19.79
N ASP A 101 7.82 8.21 19.75
CA ASP A 101 8.61 8.05 18.51
C ASP A 101 8.48 6.65 17.90
N GLN A 102 8.23 5.62 18.73
CA GLN A 102 7.98 4.27 18.24
C GLN A 102 6.65 4.20 17.49
N LEU A 103 5.60 4.83 18.03
CA LEU A 103 4.29 4.85 17.39
C LEU A 103 4.29 5.69 16.10
N LEU A 104 5.04 6.79 16.06
CA LEU A 104 5.23 7.58 14.83
C LEU A 104 5.93 6.79 13.71
N ARG A 105 6.76 5.81 14.06
CA ARG A 105 7.40 4.88 13.11
C ARG A 105 6.51 3.74 12.67
N MET A 106 5.43 3.50 13.41
CA MET A 106 4.42 2.46 13.15
C MET A 106 3.03 3.07 12.96
N PRO A 107 2.84 3.95 11.95
CA PRO A 107 1.60 4.69 11.80
C PRO A 107 0.36 3.80 11.65
N SER A 108 0.47 2.59 11.11
CA SER A 108 -0.68 1.68 11.01
C SER A 108 -1.22 1.15 12.36
N PHE A 109 -0.53 1.42 13.47
CA PHE A 109 -1.02 1.18 14.83
C PHE A 109 -1.70 2.40 15.45
N LEU A 110 -1.46 3.60 14.88
CA LEU A 110 -2.10 4.85 15.29
C LEU A 110 -3.29 5.17 14.40
N LEU A 111 -3.13 5.06 13.08
CA LEU A 111 -4.15 5.39 12.10
C LEU A 111 -5.34 4.45 12.22
N ARG A 112 -6.53 5.02 12.10
CA ARG A 112 -7.72 4.20 11.90
C ARG A 112 -7.64 3.53 10.54
N PRO A 113 -8.00 2.24 10.45
CA PRO A 113 -8.23 1.63 9.16
C PRO A 113 -9.27 2.47 8.42
N MET A 114 -9.02 2.77 7.15
CA MET A 114 -10.00 3.46 6.31
C MET A 114 -11.15 2.48 6.04
N ALA A 115 -12.03 2.25 7.00
CA ALA A 115 -13.11 1.27 6.92
C ALA A 115 -14.32 1.84 6.15
N ASN A 116 -14.07 2.44 4.98
CA ASN A 116 -15.14 2.72 4.02
C ASN A 116 -15.19 1.52 3.07
N SER A 117 -16.12 0.60 3.38
CA SER A 117 -16.36 -0.73 2.80
C SER A 117 -16.32 -0.91 1.26
N HIS A 118 -16.08 0.14 0.48
CA HIS A 118 -16.13 0.13 -0.98
C HIS A 118 -14.89 0.68 -1.70
N SER A 119 -13.98 1.40 -1.03
CA SER A 119 -12.79 2.01 -1.67
C SER A 119 -11.49 1.65 -0.96
N HIS A 120 -11.50 1.60 0.36
CA HIS A 120 -10.41 1.10 1.17
C HIS A 120 -10.96 -0.03 2.02
N SER A 121 -10.48 -1.25 1.80
CA SER A 121 -10.71 -2.35 2.74
C SER A 121 -9.38 -2.67 3.39
N GLN A 122 -8.88 -1.69 4.14
CA GLN A 122 -7.66 -1.86 4.92
C GLN A 122 -8.07 -2.54 6.23
N TYR A 123 -7.83 -3.85 6.30
CA TYR A 123 -7.93 -4.60 7.54
C TYR A 123 -6.51 -4.89 7.99
N PHE A 124 -6.23 -4.61 9.24
CA PHE A 124 -4.86 -4.63 9.70
C PHE A 124 -4.51 -5.99 10.30
N PHE A 125 -3.37 -6.58 9.94
CA PHE A 125 -2.95 -7.84 10.53
C PHE A 125 -2.83 -7.73 12.07
N SER A 126 -3.28 -8.79 12.75
CA SER A 126 -3.00 -9.01 14.17
C SER A 126 -1.50 -9.23 14.42
N LEU A 127 -1.03 -8.97 15.63
CA LEU A 127 0.37 -9.20 16.00
C LEU A 127 0.77 -10.68 15.85
N ASP A 128 -0.10 -11.62 16.22
CA ASP A 128 0.18 -13.06 16.07
C ASP A 128 0.36 -13.44 14.60
N THR A 129 -0.51 -12.91 13.73
CA THR A 129 -0.37 -13.10 12.27
C THR A 129 0.94 -12.50 11.76
N LEU A 130 1.31 -11.29 12.20
CA LEU A 130 2.57 -10.65 11.79
C LEU A 130 3.80 -11.45 12.22
N ASN A 131 3.83 -11.93 13.48
CA ASN A 131 4.90 -12.79 13.98
C ASN A 131 5.04 -14.06 13.13
N HIS A 132 3.91 -14.73 12.84
CA HIS A 132 3.91 -15.96 12.07
C HIS A 132 4.34 -15.73 10.61
N LEU A 133 3.81 -14.70 9.96
CA LEU A 133 4.21 -14.31 8.60
C LEU A 133 5.70 -13.97 8.54
N TYR A 134 6.22 -13.19 9.49
CA TYR A 134 7.63 -12.87 9.56
C TYR A 134 8.50 -14.13 9.68
N SER A 135 8.11 -15.07 10.55
CA SER A 135 8.82 -16.35 10.73
C SER A 135 8.84 -17.17 9.43
N ILE A 136 7.70 -17.28 8.73
CA ILE A 136 7.60 -18.00 7.45
C ILE A 136 8.53 -17.36 6.41
N ILE A 137 8.42 -16.04 6.23
CA ILE A 137 9.22 -15.30 5.24
C ILE A 137 10.72 -15.48 5.53
N HIS A 138 11.11 -15.40 6.80
CA HIS A 138 12.49 -15.62 7.23
C HIS A 138 12.98 -17.05 6.94
N GLN A 139 12.16 -18.07 7.24
CA GLN A 139 12.50 -19.47 6.96
C GLN A 139 12.62 -19.78 5.47
N LEU A 140 11.91 -19.06 4.61
CA LEU A 140 12.02 -19.15 3.15
C LEU A 140 13.31 -18.50 2.60
N GLY A 141 14.18 -17.95 3.47
CA GLY A 141 15.42 -17.29 3.07
C GLY A 141 15.19 -15.95 2.36
N ILE A 142 14.00 -15.36 2.48
CA ILE A 142 13.68 -14.06 1.89
C ILE A 142 14.35 -12.96 2.70
N GLN A 143 15.04 -12.06 2.01
CA GLN A 143 15.69 -10.90 2.62
C GLN A 143 14.99 -9.58 2.31
N PHE A 144 14.21 -9.51 1.21
CA PHE A 144 13.55 -8.27 0.79
C PHE A 144 12.06 -8.51 0.53
N VAL A 145 11.21 -7.75 1.20
CA VAL A 145 9.76 -7.86 1.07
C VAL A 145 9.17 -6.60 0.46
N ILE A 146 8.60 -6.71 -0.74
CA ILE A 146 7.79 -5.65 -1.35
C ILE A 146 6.36 -5.81 -0.84
N CYS A 147 5.99 -4.95 0.10
CA CYS A 147 4.68 -4.90 0.72
C CYS A 147 3.72 -4.06 -0.14
N VAL A 148 2.67 -4.67 -0.70
CA VAL A 148 1.66 -3.99 -1.52
C VAL A 148 0.33 -3.95 -0.76
N GLY A 149 -0.04 -2.78 -0.25
CA GLY A 149 -1.24 -2.63 0.60
C GLY A 149 -1.12 -3.24 1.99
N THR A 150 0.10 -3.52 2.47
CA THR A 150 0.35 -4.19 3.77
C THR A 150 1.24 -3.36 4.69
N PRO A 151 0.77 -2.18 5.15
CA PRO A 151 1.58 -1.27 5.95
C PRO A 151 2.03 -1.88 7.28
N ARG A 152 1.17 -2.66 7.95
CA ARG A 152 1.53 -3.34 9.21
C ARG A 152 2.66 -4.35 9.06
N LEU A 153 2.66 -5.11 7.97
CA LEU A 153 3.76 -6.06 7.70
C LEU A 153 5.07 -5.32 7.47
N HIS A 154 5.03 -4.27 6.65
CA HIS A 154 6.20 -3.42 6.41
C HIS A 154 6.75 -2.83 7.72
N GLU A 155 5.89 -2.19 8.52
CA GLU A 155 6.29 -1.60 9.80
C GLU A 155 6.85 -2.64 10.78
N PHE A 156 6.24 -3.83 10.82
CA PHE A 156 6.74 -4.93 11.64
C PHE A 156 8.13 -5.39 11.20
N VAL A 157 8.35 -5.63 9.90
CA VAL A 157 9.68 -6.01 9.36
C VAL A 157 10.73 -4.95 9.70
N GLN A 158 10.39 -3.67 9.53
CA GLN A 158 11.29 -2.56 9.84
C GLN A 158 11.60 -2.44 11.34
N LEU A 159 10.63 -2.75 12.22
CA LEU A 159 10.86 -2.82 13.65
C LEU A 159 11.79 -3.97 14.00
N GLN A 160 11.60 -5.16 13.43
CA GLN A 160 12.50 -6.30 13.63
C GLN A 160 13.93 -5.98 13.18
N ARG A 161 14.08 -5.29 12.04
CA ARG A 161 15.37 -4.85 11.53
C ARG A 161 16.08 -3.88 12.47
N SER A 162 15.40 -2.81 12.87
CA SER A 162 16.00 -1.72 13.65
C SER A 162 16.20 -2.04 15.13
N CYS A 163 15.25 -2.73 15.76
CA CYS A 163 15.31 -3.02 17.20
C CYS A 163 15.90 -4.40 17.53
N ARG A 164 15.78 -5.39 16.64
CA ARG A 164 16.28 -6.75 16.86
C ARG A 164 17.44 -7.15 15.94
N GLN A 165 18.03 -6.17 15.25
CA GLN A 165 19.20 -6.33 14.38
C GLN A 165 19.04 -7.44 13.33
N GLN A 166 17.80 -7.65 12.86
CA GLN A 166 17.50 -8.63 11.82
C GLN A 166 17.88 -8.08 10.43
N SER A 167 18.26 -8.97 9.51
CA SER A 167 18.75 -8.57 8.18
C SER A 167 17.65 -8.33 7.14
N MET A 168 16.42 -8.80 7.39
CA MET A 168 15.32 -8.62 6.46
C MET A 168 14.98 -7.13 6.29
N ASN A 169 14.64 -6.74 5.07
CA ASN A 169 14.25 -5.38 4.73
C ASN A 169 12.93 -5.40 3.94
N SER A 170 12.27 -4.25 3.82
CA SER A 170 10.99 -4.16 3.14
C SER A 170 10.74 -2.79 2.55
N TYR A 171 9.92 -2.75 1.51
CA TYR A 171 9.45 -1.53 0.87
C TYR A 171 7.93 -1.54 0.78
N LEU A 172 7.28 -0.42 1.07
CA LEU A 172 5.84 -0.31 1.07
C LEU A 172 5.32 0.44 -0.16
N LEU A 173 4.44 -0.21 -0.92
CA LEU A 173 3.60 0.38 -1.96
C LEU A 173 2.17 0.45 -1.42
N ASP A 174 1.67 1.65 -1.14
CA ASP A 174 0.31 1.84 -0.63
C ASP A 174 -0.33 3.09 -1.24
N MET A 175 -1.66 3.12 -1.29
CA MET A 175 -2.40 4.26 -1.81
C MET A 175 -2.69 5.31 -0.72
N ASP A 176 -2.71 4.90 0.55
CA ASP A 176 -3.02 5.76 1.70
C ASP A 176 -1.97 6.86 1.85
N PHE A 177 -2.38 8.09 1.58
CA PHE A 177 -1.50 9.25 1.62
C PHE A 177 -1.11 9.65 3.04
N ARG A 178 -1.85 9.22 4.07
CA ARG A 178 -1.54 9.53 5.47
C ARG A 178 -0.19 8.90 5.85
N LEU A 179 0.08 7.68 5.35
CA LEU A 179 1.35 6.99 5.54
C LEU A 179 2.54 7.79 5.01
N ARG A 180 2.37 8.55 3.93
CA ARG A 180 3.44 9.40 3.37
C ARG A 180 3.99 10.36 4.42
N LEU A 181 3.13 11.05 5.17
CA LEU A 181 3.59 12.01 6.16
C LEU A 181 4.44 11.32 7.22
N PHE A 182 3.93 10.24 7.80
CA PHE A 182 4.64 9.54 8.85
C PHE A 182 5.98 9.00 8.35
N LYS A 183 6.00 8.46 7.13
CA LYS A 183 7.20 7.88 6.54
C LYS A 183 8.23 8.93 6.14
N GLN A 184 7.79 10.10 5.68
CA GLN A 184 8.68 11.19 5.29
C GLN A 184 9.30 11.90 6.49
N TRP A 185 8.53 12.11 7.55
CA TRP A 185 8.95 12.94 8.68
C TRP A 185 9.48 12.13 9.86
N PHE A 186 8.94 10.95 10.14
CA PHE A 186 9.30 10.18 11.34
C PHE A 186 10.02 8.88 11.04
N TYR A 187 10.22 8.55 9.76
CA TYR A 187 10.83 7.30 9.34
C TYR A 187 11.71 7.47 8.09
N ASN A 188 12.06 6.36 7.44
CA ASN A 188 12.86 6.34 6.23
C ASN A 188 11.99 6.65 4.98
N PRO A 189 12.12 7.84 4.36
CA PRO A 189 11.36 8.18 3.15
C PRO A 189 11.68 7.26 1.97
N ASN A 190 12.82 6.55 1.99
CA ASN A 190 13.25 5.67 0.91
C ASN A 190 12.64 4.26 0.96
N GLN A 191 11.63 4.03 1.81
CA GLN A 191 10.97 2.73 1.95
C GLN A 191 9.45 2.75 1.75
N PHE A 192 8.93 3.82 1.16
CA PHE A 192 7.50 3.98 0.91
C PHE A 192 7.26 4.70 -0.41
N SER A 193 6.37 4.20 -1.26
CA SER A 193 5.86 4.95 -2.40
C SER A 193 4.36 4.92 -2.46
N ARG A 194 3.77 6.07 -2.80
CA ARG A 194 2.35 6.12 -3.06
C ARG A 194 2.07 5.43 -4.39
N TYR A 195 1.23 4.40 -4.35
CA TYR A 195 1.00 3.50 -5.48
C TYR A 195 -0.43 3.00 -5.52
N ASN A 196 -1.04 3.03 -6.70
CA ASN A 196 -2.36 2.45 -6.94
C ASN A 196 -2.21 1.08 -7.61
N MET A 197 -2.47 0.02 -6.85
CA MET A 197 -2.29 -1.37 -7.30
C MET A 197 -3.24 -1.81 -8.44
N ILE A 198 -4.35 -1.09 -8.67
CA ILE A 198 -5.33 -1.46 -9.70
C ILE A 198 -4.89 -0.98 -11.08
N ASN A 199 -4.31 0.22 -11.19
CA ASN A 199 -3.81 0.75 -12.48
C ASN A 199 -2.27 0.82 -12.57
N GLY A 200 -1.56 0.41 -11.53
CA GLY A 200 -0.10 0.44 -11.48
C GLY A 200 0.50 1.84 -11.44
N PHE A 201 -0.28 2.84 -10.99
CA PHE A 201 0.11 4.24 -11.01
C PHE A 201 0.94 4.62 -9.78
N PHE A 202 2.15 5.13 -10.01
CA PHE A 202 2.94 5.87 -9.02
C PHE A 202 2.53 7.34 -9.05
N PHE A 203 2.28 7.94 -7.88
CA PHE A 203 1.69 9.28 -7.82
C PHE A 203 2.68 10.40 -8.13
N THR A 204 3.98 10.15 -7.96
CA THR A 204 5.06 11.06 -8.38
C THR A 204 6.16 10.30 -9.12
N HIS A 205 7.02 11.03 -9.83
CA HIS A 205 8.23 10.42 -10.41
C HIS A 205 9.17 9.91 -9.32
N ASP A 206 9.29 10.65 -8.20
CA ASP A 206 10.10 10.23 -7.05
C ASP A 206 9.59 8.96 -6.38
N ASP A 207 8.27 8.71 -6.38
CA ASP A 207 7.71 7.42 -5.93
C ASP A 207 8.24 6.26 -6.77
N ARG A 208 8.22 6.42 -8.10
CA ARG A 208 8.75 5.41 -9.02
C ARG A 208 10.25 5.23 -8.82
N ASN A 209 11.02 6.32 -8.82
CA ASN A 209 12.48 6.27 -8.75
C ASN A 209 12.96 5.62 -7.45
N ARG A 210 12.37 5.96 -6.29
CA ARG A 210 12.73 5.33 -5.02
C ARG A 210 12.42 3.83 -5.01
N PHE A 211 11.31 3.41 -5.60
CA PHE A 211 10.97 2.00 -5.71
C PHE A 211 11.94 1.26 -6.63
N GLU A 212 12.27 1.84 -7.79
CA GLU A 212 13.24 1.30 -8.73
C GLU A 212 14.65 1.20 -8.10
N SER A 213 15.08 2.22 -7.36
CA SER A 213 16.35 2.19 -6.61
C SER A 213 16.36 1.11 -5.53
N PHE A 214 15.23 0.87 -4.84
CA PHE A 214 15.13 -0.23 -3.88
C PHE A 214 15.23 -1.60 -4.55
N CYS A 215 14.56 -1.80 -5.69
CA CYS A 215 14.60 -3.07 -6.42
C CYS A 215 15.99 -3.37 -7.00
N ASN A 216 16.73 -2.33 -7.41
CA ASN A 216 18.04 -2.44 -8.04
C ASN A 216 19.21 -2.29 -7.06
N GLY A 217 18.97 -2.21 -5.76
CA GLY A 217 20.02 -2.01 -4.79
C GLY A 217 20.89 -3.26 -4.59
N PRO A 218 22.01 -3.12 -3.86
CA PRO A 218 22.97 -4.19 -3.67
C PRO A 218 22.36 -5.35 -2.90
N GLY A 219 22.55 -6.57 -3.42
CA GLY A 219 22.10 -7.81 -2.79
C GLY A 219 20.62 -8.14 -3.03
N GLN A 220 19.84 -7.29 -3.70
CA GLN A 220 18.49 -7.67 -4.15
C GLN A 220 18.61 -8.60 -5.35
N THR A 221 18.05 -9.80 -5.23
CA THR A 221 17.93 -10.75 -6.33
C THR A 221 16.49 -11.21 -6.44
N TYR A 222 16.09 -11.64 -7.63
CA TYR A 222 14.78 -12.21 -7.84
C TYR A 222 14.45 -13.37 -6.88
N GLU A 223 15.46 -14.14 -6.45
CA GLU A 223 15.30 -15.30 -5.57
C GLU A 223 15.12 -14.94 -4.09
N ASN A 224 15.72 -13.86 -3.61
CA ASN A 224 15.63 -13.46 -2.20
C ASN A 224 14.57 -12.39 -1.94
N CYS A 225 13.78 -12.05 -2.95
CA CYS A 225 12.70 -11.08 -2.89
C CYS A 225 11.33 -11.78 -2.84
N LEU A 226 10.39 -11.16 -2.11
CA LEU A 226 8.99 -11.58 -2.00
C LEU A 226 8.09 -10.37 -2.25
N VAL A 227 7.10 -10.53 -3.12
CA VAL A 227 5.98 -9.60 -3.21
C VAL A 227 4.87 -10.09 -2.28
N PHE A 228 4.51 -9.30 -1.27
CA PHE A 228 3.42 -9.63 -0.35
C PHE A 228 2.30 -8.64 -0.57
N CYS A 229 1.10 -9.13 -0.93
CA CYS A 229 -0.01 -8.27 -1.31
C CYS A 229 -1.31 -8.65 -0.60
N ASP A 230 -2.01 -7.63 -0.10
CA ASP A 230 -3.34 -7.73 0.48
C ASP A 230 -4.29 -6.77 -0.24
N PRO A 231 -4.82 -7.16 -1.41
CA PRO A 231 -5.61 -6.26 -2.23
C PRO A 231 -7.00 -6.05 -1.65
N PRO A 232 -7.67 -4.92 -1.94
CA PRO A 232 -9.04 -4.72 -1.54
C PRO A 232 -9.96 -5.81 -2.08
N PHE A 233 -10.93 -6.30 -1.29
CA PHE A 233 -11.79 -7.42 -1.70
C PHE A 233 -12.55 -7.16 -3.01
N ALA A 234 -12.86 -5.89 -3.27
CA ALA A 234 -13.62 -5.48 -4.42
C ALA A 234 -12.71 -5.14 -5.63
N ALA A 235 -11.39 -5.23 -5.49
CA ALA A 235 -10.46 -4.95 -6.57
C ALA A 235 -10.59 -5.99 -7.70
N PRO A 236 -10.57 -5.58 -8.98
CA PRO A 236 -10.55 -6.54 -10.08
C PRO A 236 -9.20 -7.29 -10.08
N MET A 237 -9.23 -8.55 -9.61
CA MET A 237 -8.04 -9.38 -9.45
C MET A 237 -7.16 -9.50 -10.69
N VAL A 238 -7.75 -9.45 -11.89
CA VAL A 238 -6.98 -9.48 -13.15
C VAL A 238 -5.93 -8.36 -13.22
N PHE A 239 -6.32 -7.13 -12.87
CA PHE A 239 -5.40 -5.99 -12.89
C PHE A 239 -4.41 -6.02 -11.73
N VAL A 240 -4.84 -6.50 -10.56
CA VAL A 240 -3.93 -6.70 -9.43
C VAL A 240 -2.82 -7.66 -9.83
N LEU A 241 -3.15 -8.85 -10.36
CA LEU A 241 -2.15 -9.84 -10.77
C LEU A 241 -1.23 -9.31 -11.87
N GLU A 242 -1.77 -8.61 -12.87
CA GLU A 242 -0.98 -7.98 -13.94
C GLU A 242 0.04 -6.98 -13.36
N ASN A 243 -0.39 -6.15 -12.40
CA ASN A 243 0.49 -5.17 -11.78
C ASN A 243 1.49 -5.79 -10.80
N LEU A 244 1.15 -6.90 -10.12
CA LEU A 244 2.12 -7.67 -9.33
C LEU A 244 3.20 -8.29 -10.22
N SER A 245 2.85 -8.80 -11.40
CA SER A 245 3.85 -9.24 -12.40
C SER A 245 4.78 -8.09 -12.83
N LYS A 246 4.22 -6.89 -13.05
CA LYS A 246 5.01 -5.69 -13.38
C LYS A 246 5.95 -5.33 -12.24
N ILE A 247 5.47 -5.34 -10.99
CA ILE A 247 6.30 -5.14 -9.78
C ILE A 247 7.44 -6.16 -9.74
N GLY A 248 7.14 -7.44 -9.95
CA GLY A 248 8.14 -8.51 -9.97
C GLY A 248 9.19 -8.32 -11.07
N SER A 249 8.83 -7.72 -12.21
CA SER A 249 9.79 -7.46 -13.29
C SER A 249 10.86 -6.44 -12.92
N TYR A 250 10.62 -5.54 -11.96
CA TYR A 250 11.65 -4.62 -11.47
C TYR A 250 12.82 -5.31 -10.77
N LEU A 251 12.63 -6.57 -10.37
CA LEU A 251 13.66 -7.39 -9.72
C LEU A 251 14.50 -8.21 -10.70
N LEU A 252 14.16 -8.18 -12.00
CA LEU A 252 14.90 -8.90 -13.03
C LEU A 252 16.11 -8.07 -13.50
N PRO A 253 17.30 -8.68 -13.66
CA PRO A 253 18.46 -8.00 -14.20
C PRO A 253 18.18 -7.42 -15.59
N GLY A 254 18.52 -6.14 -15.82
CA GLY A 254 18.45 -5.51 -17.15
C GLY A 254 17.18 -4.73 -17.48
N ASN A 255 16.23 -4.54 -16.55
CA ASN A 255 15.01 -3.74 -16.76
C ASN A 255 15.22 -2.21 -16.67
N VAL A 256 16.31 -1.71 -17.23
CA VAL A 256 16.46 -0.29 -17.58
C VAL A 256 15.99 -0.10 -19.02
N GLY A 257 14.72 0.24 -19.20
CA GLY A 257 14.26 1.00 -20.37
C GLY A 257 13.89 0.25 -21.66
N ASN A 258 14.03 -1.06 -21.80
CA ASN A 258 13.63 -1.73 -23.05
C ASN A 258 12.18 -2.24 -23.03
N LYS A 259 11.32 -1.45 -23.68
CA LYS A 259 10.00 -1.86 -24.18
C LYS A 259 10.20 -2.86 -25.33
N THR A 260 10.36 -4.14 -25.05
CA THR A 260 10.30 -5.17 -26.10
C THR A 260 9.44 -6.36 -25.71
N SER A 261 8.48 -6.63 -26.59
CA SER A 261 7.83 -7.91 -26.88
C SER A 261 6.85 -8.48 -25.84
N GLN A 262 5.56 -8.47 -26.21
CA GLN A 262 4.42 -8.98 -25.43
C GLN A 262 4.28 -10.53 -25.42
N THR A 263 5.35 -11.30 -25.62
CA THR A 263 5.22 -12.74 -25.93
C THR A 263 6.03 -13.69 -25.06
N GLU A 264 6.85 -13.21 -24.12
CA GLU A 264 7.48 -14.10 -23.13
C GLU A 264 6.75 -13.95 -21.80
N THR A 265 6.28 -15.09 -21.26
CA THR A 265 5.69 -15.20 -19.93
C THR A 265 6.68 -14.65 -18.91
N ARG A 266 6.50 -13.39 -18.51
CA ARG A 266 7.34 -12.76 -17.50
C ARG A 266 7.28 -13.61 -16.23
N PRO A 267 8.41 -14.08 -15.69
CA PRO A 267 8.38 -14.94 -14.53
C PRO A 267 7.75 -14.17 -13.36
N PHE A 268 6.78 -14.82 -12.71
CA PHE A 268 6.07 -14.25 -11.57
C PHE A 268 6.99 -14.33 -10.35
N CYS A 269 7.43 -13.19 -9.81
CA CYS A 269 8.26 -13.16 -8.59
C CYS A 269 7.53 -13.93 -7.48
N ARG A 270 8.28 -14.52 -6.54
CA ARG A 270 7.69 -15.18 -5.36
C ARG A 270 6.66 -14.22 -4.77
N THR A 271 5.41 -14.65 -4.72
CA THR A 271 4.31 -13.77 -4.32
C THR A 271 3.40 -14.47 -3.35
N MET A 272 3.06 -13.77 -2.27
CA MET A 272 2.02 -14.16 -1.33
C MET A 272 0.84 -13.20 -1.45
N LEU A 273 -0.35 -13.76 -1.65
CA LEU A 273 -1.60 -13.01 -1.69
C LEU A 273 -2.45 -13.38 -0.49
N VAL A 274 -2.96 -12.37 0.22
CA VAL A 274 -3.96 -12.58 1.26
C VAL A 274 -5.33 -12.28 0.67
N LEU A 275 -6.15 -13.31 0.52
CA LEU A 275 -7.49 -13.20 -0.05
C LEU A 275 -8.49 -14.00 0.78
N PRO A 276 -9.78 -13.63 0.77
CA PRO A 276 -10.83 -14.50 1.29
C PRO A 276 -10.86 -15.84 0.53
N HIS A 277 -11.10 -16.94 1.25
CA HIS A 277 -11.08 -18.31 0.71
C HIS A 277 -11.92 -18.50 -0.57
N PHE A 278 -13.05 -17.79 -0.71
CA PHE A 278 -13.91 -17.90 -1.88
C PHE A 278 -13.28 -17.39 -3.20
N PHE A 279 -12.12 -16.72 -3.15
CA PHE A 279 -11.38 -16.33 -4.35
C PHE A 279 -10.59 -17.47 -4.99
N ASP A 280 -10.40 -18.59 -4.30
CA ASP A 280 -9.54 -19.70 -4.76
C ASP A 280 -9.82 -20.14 -6.20
N ARG A 281 -11.08 -20.52 -6.50
CA ARG A 281 -11.49 -20.93 -7.86
C ARG A 281 -11.27 -19.84 -8.91
N LYS A 282 -11.42 -18.57 -8.54
CA LYS A 282 -11.22 -17.43 -9.46
C LYS A 282 -9.73 -17.21 -9.71
N LEU A 283 -8.90 -17.31 -8.67
CA LEU A 283 -7.46 -17.15 -8.75
C LEU A 283 -6.84 -18.28 -9.57
N ALA A 284 -7.22 -19.54 -9.32
CA ALA A 284 -6.75 -20.70 -10.08
C ALA A 284 -7.04 -20.59 -11.59
N ARG A 285 -8.16 -19.97 -11.98
CA ARG A 285 -8.50 -19.70 -13.39
C ARG A 285 -7.69 -18.57 -14.00
N LEU A 286 -7.38 -17.53 -13.21
CA LEU A 286 -6.64 -16.35 -13.69
C LEU A 286 -5.14 -16.61 -13.75
N ASN A 287 -4.61 -17.37 -12.79
CA ASN A 287 -3.22 -17.76 -12.74
C ASN A 287 -3.09 -19.11 -11.99
N PRO A 288 -2.87 -20.22 -12.72
CA PRO A 288 -2.83 -21.58 -12.14
C PRO A 288 -1.57 -21.85 -11.32
N THR A 289 -0.58 -20.95 -11.29
CA THR A 289 0.63 -21.13 -10.47
C THR A 289 0.41 -20.83 -9.00
N PHE A 290 -0.70 -20.15 -8.65
CA PHE A 290 -1.06 -19.91 -7.26
C PHE A 290 -1.71 -21.15 -6.65
N SER A 291 -1.27 -21.50 -5.45
CA SER A 291 -1.89 -22.52 -4.61
C SER A 291 -2.37 -21.89 -3.31
N LEU A 292 -3.55 -22.29 -2.86
CA LEU A 292 -4.08 -21.88 -1.56
C LEU A 292 -3.33 -22.61 -0.44
N LEU A 293 -3.01 -21.88 0.63
CA LEU A 293 -2.46 -22.44 1.86
C LEU A 293 -3.55 -22.50 2.93
N ASP A 294 -3.50 -23.50 3.82
CA ASP A 294 -4.49 -23.70 4.89
C ASP A 294 -4.32 -22.73 6.08
N TYR A 295 -3.40 -21.77 5.98
CA TYR A 295 -3.15 -20.80 7.04
C TYR A 295 -4.24 -19.72 7.10
N LYS A 296 -4.88 -19.59 8.27
CA LYS A 296 -5.89 -18.56 8.52
C LYS A 296 -5.21 -17.27 8.98
N VAL A 297 -5.35 -16.23 8.16
CA VAL A 297 -4.86 -14.88 8.46
C VAL A 297 -5.92 -14.15 9.31
N PHE A 298 -5.52 -13.68 10.49
CA PHE A 298 -6.39 -12.87 11.35
C PHE A 298 -6.08 -11.38 11.20
N LYS A 299 -7.12 -10.59 10.87
CA LYS A 299 -7.06 -9.13 10.73
C LYS A 299 -8.05 -8.47 11.69
N LEU A 300 -7.68 -7.29 12.17
CA LEU A 300 -8.47 -6.38 12.99
C LEU A 300 -9.33 -5.45 12.10
#